data_AF-A0A953EQ08-F1
#
_entry.id   AF-A0A953EQ08-F1
#
_cell.length_a   1.000
_cell.length_b   1.000
_cell.length_c   1.000
_cell.angle_alpha   90.00
_cell.angle_beta   90.00
_cell.angle_gamma   90.00
#
_symmetry.space_group_name_H-M   'P 1'
#
loop_
_entity.id
_entity.type
_entity.pdbx_description
1 polymer ?
#
loop_
_entity_poly.entity_id
_entity_poly.type
_entity_poly.pdbx_seq_one_letter_code
_entity_poly.pdbx_strand_id
1 'polypeptide(L)'
;IEREFLALGEPAEVFIRQGAAAGMTMLPKEIGEIVDDILPAHGPELVAKAVARAARFGRFRAADVRSILAIGTALPEPAAAGDAVVVALPTAEVRSFDAYAMENLA
;
A
#
# COMPACT_ATOMS: atom_id res chain seq x y z
N ILE A 1 -6.61 -13.99 -17.29
CA ILE A 1 -6.19 -12.63 -16.90
C ILE A 1 -7.31 -11.83 -16.24
N GLU A 2 -8.21 -11.12 -16.95
CA GLU A 2 -9.15 -10.20 -16.28
C GLU A 2 -10.09 -10.89 -15.27
N ARG A 3 -10.60 -12.09 -15.60
CA ARG A 3 -11.40 -12.91 -14.66
C ARG A 3 -10.62 -13.33 -13.41
N GLU A 4 -9.32 -13.59 -13.54
CA GLU A 4 -8.45 -13.94 -12.40
C GLU A 4 -8.18 -12.72 -11.53
N PHE A 5 -7.99 -11.54 -12.14
CA PHE A 5 -7.90 -10.29 -11.40
C PHE A 5 -9.19 -9.99 -10.62
N LEU A 6 -10.35 -10.17 -11.24
CA LEU A 6 -11.66 -10.01 -10.58
C LEU A 6 -11.89 -11.02 -9.44
N ALA A 7 -11.19 -12.14 -9.41
CA ALA A 7 -11.25 -13.08 -8.28
C ALA A 7 -10.69 -12.49 -6.96
N LEU A 8 -10.00 -11.35 -7.02
CA LEU A 8 -9.60 -10.56 -5.84
C LEU A 8 -10.78 -9.85 -5.15
N GLY A 9 -11.97 -9.85 -5.77
CA GLY A 9 -13.19 -9.27 -5.22
C GLY A 9 -13.34 -7.77 -5.48
N GLU A 10 -14.06 -7.08 -4.58
CA GLU A 10 -14.42 -5.66 -4.71
C GLU A 10 -13.22 -4.73 -5.02
N PRO A 11 -12.01 -4.88 -4.43
CA PRO A 11 -10.86 -4.06 -4.79
C PRO A 11 -10.54 -4.06 -6.29
N ALA A 12 -10.64 -5.20 -6.95
CA ALA A 12 -10.35 -5.33 -8.38
C ALA A 12 -11.43 -4.65 -9.23
N GLU A 13 -12.70 -4.79 -8.86
CA GLU A 13 -13.80 -4.12 -9.56
C GLU A 13 -13.67 -2.60 -9.48
N VAL A 14 -13.36 -2.07 -8.29
CA VAL A 14 -13.16 -0.64 -8.07
C VAL A 14 -11.96 -0.13 -8.87
N PHE A 15 -10.85 -0.88 -8.85
CA PHE A 15 -9.65 -0.55 -9.61
C PHE A 15 -9.93 -0.47 -11.12
N ILE A 16 -10.66 -1.43 -11.68
CA ILE A 16 -11.02 -1.42 -13.12
C ILE A 16 -11.91 -0.22 -13.43
N ARG A 17 -12.99 -0.03 -12.64
CA ARG A 17 -13.96 1.04 -12.86
C ARG A 17 -13.31 2.42 -12.80
N GLN A 18 -12.48 2.66 -11.78
CA GLN A 18 -11.81 3.95 -11.60
C GLN A 18 -10.69 4.16 -12.61
N GLY A 19 -9.90 3.12 -12.94
CA GLY A 19 -8.87 3.20 -13.96
C GLY A 19 -9.44 3.53 -15.34
N ALA A 20 -10.57 2.92 -15.70
CA ALA A 20 -11.30 3.23 -16.92
C ALA A 20 -11.85 4.67 -16.91
N ALA A 21 -12.47 5.10 -15.80
CA ALA A 21 -12.97 6.47 -15.65
C ALA A 21 -11.85 7.53 -15.71
N ALA A 22 -10.64 7.19 -15.27
CA ALA A 22 -9.45 8.02 -15.36
C ALA A 22 -8.77 8.02 -16.75
N GLY A 23 -9.31 7.28 -17.73
CA GLY A 23 -8.78 7.24 -19.10
C GLY A 23 -7.50 6.41 -19.24
N MET A 24 -7.27 5.43 -18.37
CA MET A 24 -6.07 4.59 -18.41
C MET A 24 -6.15 3.57 -19.56
N THR A 25 -5.61 3.93 -20.73
CA THR A 25 -5.73 3.11 -21.95
C THR A 25 -4.97 1.79 -21.90
N MET A 26 -3.94 1.69 -21.04
CA MET A 26 -3.10 0.50 -20.89
C MET A 26 -3.55 -0.43 -19.76
N LEU A 27 -4.74 -0.19 -19.19
CA LEU A 27 -5.26 -0.95 -18.04
C LEU A 27 -5.23 -2.48 -18.23
N PRO A 28 -5.57 -3.05 -19.41
CA PRO A 28 -5.48 -4.50 -19.62
C PRO A 28 -4.06 -5.04 -19.48
N LYS A 29 -3.04 -4.28 -19.93
CA LYS A 29 -1.64 -4.65 -19.80
C LYS A 29 -1.21 -4.65 -18.33
N GLU A 30 -1.57 -3.60 -17.60
CA GLU A 30 -1.23 -3.48 -16.17
C GLU A 30 -1.90 -4.60 -15.34
N ILE A 31 -3.15 -4.95 -15.66
CA ILE A 31 -3.85 -6.10 -15.04
C ILE A 31 -3.14 -7.41 -15.36
N GLY A 32 -2.67 -7.59 -16.60
CA GLY A 32 -1.84 -8.73 -16.99
C GLY A 32 -0.61 -8.86 -16.10
N GLU A 33 0.19 -7.80 -15.98
CA GLU A 33 1.38 -7.80 -15.11
C GLU A 33 1.03 -8.07 -13.64
N ILE A 34 -0.09 -7.56 -13.13
CA ILE A 34 -0.51 -7.84 -11.74
C ILE A 34 -0.86 -9.32 -11.57
N VAL A 35 -1.58 -9.92 -12.50
CA VAL A 35 -2.01 -11.33 -12.42
C VAL A 35 -0.84 -12.29 -12.66
N ASP A 36 0.01 -12.01 -13.64
CA ASP A 36 1.04 -12.94 -14.09
C ASP A 36 2.29 -12.88 -13.19
N ASP A 37 2.66 -11.69 -12.69
CA ASP A 37 3.91 -11.51 -11.92
C ASP A 37 3.66 -11.29 -10.42
N ILE A 38 2.75 -10.38 -10.07
CA ILE A 38 2.62 -9.89 -8.69
C ILE A 38 1.79 -10.84 -7.84
N LEU A 39 0.68 -11.35 -8.39
CA LEU A 39 -0.24 -12.23 -7.70
C LEU A 39 0.43 -13.53 -7.22
N PRO A 40 1.23 -14.24 -8.02
CA PRO A 40 1.91 -15.45 -7.57
C PRO A 40 3.01 -15.17 -6.53
N ALA A 41 3.64 -13.99 -6.58
CA ALA A 41 4.75 -13.65 -5.69
C ALA A 41 4.30 -13.24 -4.27
N HIS A 42 3.13 -12.59 -4.14
CA HIS A 42 2.67 -12.03 -2.87
C HIS A 42 1.39 -12.68 -2.33
N GLY A 43 0.67 -13.43 -3.15
CA GLY A 43 -0.61 -14.04 -2.80
C GLY A 43 -1.80 -13.07 -2.86
N PRO A 44 -3.03 -13.60 -2.92
CA PRO A 44 -4.22 -12.83 -3.25
C PRO A 44 -4.58 -11.78 -2.20
N GLU A 45 -4.38 -12.06 -0.91
CA GLU A 45 -4.80 -11.14 0.15
C GLU A 45 -3.97 -9.85 0.17
N LEU A 46 -2.64 -9.97 0.07
CA LEU A 46 -1.75 -8.80 0.03
C LEU A 46 -1.96 -7.99 -1.24
N VAL A 47 -2.18 -8.67 -2.38
CA VAL A 47 -2.43 -8.01 -3.66
C VAL A 47 -3.79 -7.30 -3.65
N ALA A 48 -4.85 -7.90 -3.10
CA ALA A 48 -6.14 -7.23 -2.96
C ALA A 48 -6.05 -5.95 -2.12
N LYS A 49 -5.31 -5.99 -0.99
CA LYS A 49 -5.05 -4.79 -0.15
C LYS A 49 -4.27 -3.71 -0.92
N ALA A 50 -3.23 -4.12 -1.64
CA ALA A 50 -2.42 -3.18 -2.43
C ALA A 50 -3.21 -2.55 -3.58
N VAL A 51 -4.05 -3.33 -4.28
CA VAL A 51 -4.96 -2.87 -5.34
C VAL A 51 -6.00 -1.90 -4.78
N ALA A 52 -6.62 -2.22 -3.64
CA ALA A 52 -7.57 -1.33 -2.98
C ALA A 52 -6.93 0.03 -2.67
N ARG A 53 -5.70 0.01 -2.14
CA ARG A 53 -4.96 1.23 -1.85
C ARG A 53 -4.58 1.98 -3.13
N ALA A 54 -4.10 1.28 -4.15
CA ALA A 54 -3.75 1.89 -5.44
C ALA A 54 -4.96 2.63 -6.04
N ALA A 55 -6.13 1.99 -6.06
CA ALA A 55 -7.39 2.60 -6.49
C ALA A 55 -7.75 3.84 -5.66
N ARG A 56 -7.68 3.76 -4.32
CA ARG A 56 -7.94 4.90 -3.42
C ARG A 56 -7.10 6.13 -3.73
N PHE A 57 -5.87 5.96 -4.22
CA PHE A 57 -4.97 7.07 -4.60
C PHE A 57 -4.95 7.37 -6.11
N GLY A 58 -5.83 6.77 -6.91
CA GLY A 58 -5.87 6.99 -8.37
C GLY A 58 -4.62 6.47 -9.09
N ARG A 59 -3.98 5.42 -8.55
CA ARG A 59 -2.77 4.80 -9.08
C ARG A 59 -3.13 3.47 -9.71
N PHE A 60 -2.96 3.35 -11.03
CA PHE A 60 -3.47 2.21 -11.81
C PHE A 60 -2.40 1.40 -12.55
N ARG A 61 -1.12 1.55 -12.20
CA ARG A 61 -0.03 0.76 -12.81
C ARG A 61 0.38 -0.41 -11.92
N ALA A 62 0.84 -1.50 -12.54
CA ALA A 62 1.44 -2.64 -11.84
C ALA A 62 2.63 -2.20 -10.99
N ALA A 63 3.43 -1.23 -11.48
CA ALA A 63 4.51 -0.62 -10.71
C ALA A 63 4.02 0.07 -9.41
N ASP A 64 2.83 0.66 -9.40
CA ASP A 64 2.24 1.27 -8.20
C ASP A 64 1.89 0.20 -7.16
N VAL A 65 1.30 -0.92 -7.62
CA VAL A 65 0.99 -2.07 -6.76
C VAL A 65 2.27 -2.67 -6.17
N ARG A 66 3.32 -2.85 -6.98
CA ARG A 66 4.65 -3.29 -6.49
C ARG A 66 5.22 -2.33 -5.45
N SER A 67 5.12 -1.02 -5.70
CA SER A 67 5.59 0.00 -4.76
C SER A 67 4.84 -0.03 -3.43
N ILE A 68 3.53 -0.27 -3.44
CA ILE A 68 2.73 -0.40 -2.21
C ILE A 68 3.13 -1.67 -1.44
N LEU A 69 3.30 -2.80 -2.13
CA LEU A 69 3.71 -4.06 -1.51
C LEU A 69 5.11 -3.97 -0.89
N ALA A 70 6.04 -3.25 -1.52
CA ALA A 70 7.41 -3.09 -1.04
C ALA A 70 7.50 -2.32 0.30
N ILE A 71 6.52 -1.45 0.62
CA ILE A 71 6.49 -0.75 1.91
C ILE A 71 6.04 -1.67 3.05
N GLY A 72 5.30 -2.74 2.73
CA GLY A 72 4.85 -3.72 3.71
C GLY A 72 3.72 -3.23 4.64
N THR A 73 3.52 -3.93 5.75
CA THR A 73 2.37 -3.76 6.68
C THR A 73 2.48 -2.53 7.59
N ALA A 74 3.53 -1.73 7.48
CA ALA A 74 3.79 -0.59 8.37
C ALA A 74 3.04 0.69 7.97
N LEU A 75 2.11 0.64 7.02
CA LEU A 75 1.44 1.83 6.53
C LEU A 75 0.15 2.10 7.33
N PRO A 76 0.06 3.20 8.10
CA PRO A 76 -1.18 3.57 8.76
C PRO A 76 -2.27 3.83 7.70
N GLU A 77 -3.45 3.24 7.90
CA GLU A 77 -4.60 3.58 7.08
C GLU A 77 -5.08 4.99 7.43
N PRO A 78 -5.29 5.88 6.43
CA PRO A 78 -5.86 7.19 6.70
C PRO A 78 -7.26 7.01 7.25
N ALA A 79 -7.47 7.45 8.48
CA ALA A 79 -8.76 7.41 9.15
C ALA A 79 -9.77 8.32 8.44
N ALA A 80 -11.07 8.07 8.64
CA ALA A 80 -12.10 8.92 8.04
C ALA A 80 -12.03 10.33 8.64
N ALA A 81 -12.62 11.30 7.94
CA ALA A 81 -12.69 12.66 8.47
C ALA A 81 -13.42 12.65 9.84
N GLY A 82 -12.76 13.17 10.88
CA GLY A 82 -13.27 13.18 12.25
C GLY A 82 -12.79 12.03 13.13
N ASP A 83 -12.15 11.01 12.58
CA ASP A 83 -11.55 9.92 13.36
C ASP A 83 -10.17 10.32 13.93
N ALA A 84 -9.87 9.83 15.13
CA ALA A 84 -8.55 9.97 15.73
C ALA A 84 -7.57 8.97 15.09
N VAL A 85 -6.50 9.47 14.46
CA VAL A 85 -5.40 8.63 13.98
C VAL A 85 -4.48 8.28 15.15
N VAL A 86 -4.64 7.08 15.71
CA VAL A 86 -3.75 6.57 16.78
C VAL A 86 -2.60 5.82 16.13
N VAL A 87 -1.46 6.50 15.95
CA VAL A 87 -0.21 5.86 15.51
C VAL A 87 0.55 5.38 16.75
N ALA A 88 0.77 4.07 16.86
CA ALA A 88 1.70 3.53 17.84
C ALA A 88 3.12 3.97 17.46
N LEU A 89 3.65 4.97 18.15
CA LEU A 89 5.04 5.39 17.98
C LEU A 89 5.97 4.34 18.60
N PRO A 90 7.11 4.03 17.96
CA PRO A 90 8.09 3.15 18.56
C PRO A 90 8.57 3.76 19.89
N THR A 91 8.63 2.94 20.93
CA THR A 91 9.21 3.35 22.21
C THR A 91 10.71 3.50 22.03
N ALA A 92 11.20 4.73 22.06
CA ALA A 92 12.63 5.00 22.11
C ALA A 92 13.12 4.90 23.55
N GLU A 93 14.34 4.37 23.74
CA GLU A 93 14.99 4.39 25.04
C GLU A 93 15.27 5.85 25.44
N VAL A 94 14.73 6.28 26.58
CA VAL A 94 14.93 7.63 27.09
C VAL A 94 16.24 7.64 27.90
N ARG A 95 17.27 8.33 27.39
CA ARG A 95 18.50 8.60 28.15
C ARG A 95 18.35 9.85 29.00
N SER A 96 18.89 9.81 30.22
CA SER A 96 18.99 11.03 31.06
C SER A 96 19.83 12.10 30.35
N PHE A 97 19.49 13.37 30.54
CA PHE A 97 20.32 14.49 30.09
C PHE A 97 21.72 14.46 30.71
N ASP A 98 21.88 13.86 31.90
CA ASP A 98 23.18 13.67 32.54
C ASP A 98 24.14 12.82 31.69
N ALA A 99 23.61 11.92 30.85
CA ALA A 99 24.41 11.12 29.93
C ALA A 99 25.08 11.97 28.82
N TYR A 100 24.62 13.21 28.64
CA TYR A 100 25.17 14.19 27.71
C TYR A 100 25.91 15.33 28.42
N ALA A 101 26.06 15.25 29.75
CA ALA A 101 26.84 16.23 30.48
C ALA A 101 28.28 16.23 29.96
N MET A 102 28.85 17.42 29.75
CA MET A 102 30.16 17.57 29.11
C MET A 102 31.27 16.88 29.92
N GLU A 103 31.09 16.72 31.23
CA GLU A 103 32.00 15.99 32.10
C GLU A 103 32.04 14.48 31.82
N ASN A 104 31.01 13.94 31.16
CA ASN A 104 30.83 12.51 30.87
C ASN A 104 31.21 12.11 29.43
N LEU A 105 31.65 13.06 28.59
CA LEU A 105 31.97 12.85 27.16
C LEU A 105 33.47 12.65 26.87
N ALA A 106 34.23 12.11 27.83
CA ALA A 106 35.68 11.89 27.72
C ALA A 106 36.08 10.74 26.79
#